data_AF-A0A0X3UV92-F1
#
_entry.id   AF-A0A0X3UV92-F1
#
_cell.length_a   1.000
_cell.length_b   1.000
_cell.length_c   1.000
_cell.angle_alpha   90.00
_cell.angle_beta   90.00
_cell.angle_gamma   90.00
#
_symmetry.space_group_name_H-M   'P 1'
#
loop_
_entity.id
_entity.type
_entity.pdbx_description
1 polymer ?
#
loop_
_entity_poly.entity_id
_entity_poly.type
_entity_poly.pdbx_seq_one_letter_code
_entity_poly.pdbx_strand_id
1 'polypeptide(L)' 'MTVRAVVTGIDRGPVTVKPMEFDPDEVYLGFAGGLCFYVREADIDRLLAALEQAREVLKRNVSHQIDQGVK' A
#
# COMPACT_ATOMS: atom_id res chain seq x y z
N MET A 1 -21.37 -2.56 13.41
CA MET A 1 -20.03 -2.97 13.89
C MET A 1 -19.02 -2.49 12.85
N THR A 2 -17.91 -1.87 13.24
CA THR A 2 -16.93 -1.30 12.29
C THR A 2 -15.59 -2.00 12.48
N VAL A 3 -15.00 -2.49 11.39
CA VAL A 3 -13.64 -3.03 11.38
C VAL A 3 -12.70 -1.94 10.87
N ARG A 4 -11.64 -1.64 11.62
CA ARG A 4 -10.52 -0.79 11.17
C ARG A 4 -9.30 -1.68 11.02
N ALA A 5 -8.75 -1.76 9.81
CA ALA A 5 -7.49 -2.42 9.54
C ALA A 5 -6.41 -1.35 9.31
N VAL A 6 -5.23 -1.55 9.89
CA VAL A 6 -4.04 -0.69 9.70
C VAL A 6 -2.92 -1.58 9.19
N VAL A 7 -2.31 -1.19 8.08
CA VAL A 7 -1.14 -1.87 7.52
C VAL A 7 0.09 -1.03 7.81
N THR A 8 0.95 -1.53 8.69
CA THR A 8 2.19 -0.86 9.10
C THR A 8 3.41 -1.36 8.32
N GLY A 9 3.26 -2.45 7.57
CA GLY A 9 4.30 -3.04 6.75
C GLY A 9 3.75 -4.19 5.90
N ILE A 10 4.44 -4.43 4.79
CA ILE A 10 4.24 -5.62 3.95
C ILE A 10 5.56 -6.39 4.06
N ASP A 11 5.47 -7.69 4.35
CA ASP A 11 6.65 -8.54 4.45
C ASP A 11 7.43 -8.59 3.11
N ARG A 12 8.72 -8.92 3.15
CA ARG A 12 9.59 -8.97 1.95
C ARG A 12 9.24 -10.10 0.98
N GLY A 13 8.26 -10.94 1.31
CA GLY A 13 7.72 -11.95 0.41
C GLY A 13 7.13 -11.36 -0.88
N PRO A 14 7.00 -12.17 -1.93
CA PRO A 14 6.42 -11.71 -3.19
C PRO A 14 4.95 -11.32 -3.03
N VAL A 15 4.54 -10.22 -3.68
CA VAL A 15 3.13 -9.86 -3.83
C VAL A 15 2.56 -10.68 -4.97
N THR A 16 1.46 -11.38 -4.71
CA THR A 16 0.73 -12.14 -5.74
C THR A 16 -0.32 -11.23 -6.36
N VAL A 17 -0.31 -11.09 -7.69
CA VAL A 17 -1.33 -10.35 -8.43
C VAL A 17 -2.12 -11.32 -9.29
N LYS A 18 -3.46 -11.31 -9.19
CA LYS A 18 -4.34 -12.16 -9.98
C LYS A 18 -5.58 -11.38 -10.43
N PRO A 19 -6.09 -11.62 -11.65
CA PRO A 19 -7.42 -11.14 -12.03
C PRO A 19 -8.49 -11.84 -11.17
N MET A 20 -9.61 -11.19 -10.95
CA MET A 20 -10.77 -11.79 -10.30
C MET A 20 -11.60 -12.57 -11.32
N GLU A 21 -11.99 -13.81 -10.99
CA GLU A 21 -12.73 -14.68 -11.92
C GLU A 21 -14.14 -14.17 -12.23
N PHE A 22 -14.74 -13.41 -11.30
CA PHE A 22 -16.13 -12.95 -11.38
C PHE A 22 -16.28 -11.44 -11.63
N ASP A 23 -15.18 -10.70 -11.61
CA ASP A 23 -15.17 -9.25 -11.84
C ASP A 23 -13.91 -8.87 -12.63
N PRO A 24 -14.01 -8.65 -13.97
CA PRO A 24 -12.86 -8.37 -14.80
C PRO A 24 -12.23 -6.99 -14.51
N ASP A 25 -12.97 -6.10 -13.84
CA ASP A 25 -12.51 -4.75 -13.53
C ASP A 25 -11.78 -4.70 -12.16
N GLU A 26 -11.67 -5.83 -11.46
CA GLU A 26 -10.99 -5.96 -10.17
C GLU A 26 -9.77 -6.89 -10.22
N VAL A 27 -8.71 -6.49 -9.53
CA VAL A 27 -7.52 -7.31 -9.31
C VAL A 27 -7.34 -7.64 -7.83
N TYR A 28 -6.90 -8.86 -7.58
CA TYR A 28 -6.47 -9.35 -6.28
C TYR A 28 -4.98 -9.08 -6.07
N LEU A 29 -4.63 -8.44 -4.96
CA LEU A 29 -3.26 -8.25 -4.46
C LEU A 29 -3.09 -9.02 -3.14
N GLY A 30 -2.37 -10.14 -3.17
CA GLY A 30 -2.10 -10.97 -1.99
C GLY A 30 -0.71 -10.74 -1.41
N PHE A 31 -0.63 -10.57 -0.10
CA PHE A 31 0.61 -10.39 0.64
C PHE A 31 0.92 -11.61 1.50
N ALA A 32 2.21 -11.86 1.74
CA ALA A 32 2.64 -12.83 2.73
C ALA A 32 2.05 -12.46 4.10
N GLY A 33 1.41 -13.43 4.77
CA GLY A 33 0.67 -13.21 6.02
C GLY A 33 -0.86 -13.19 5.89
N GLY A 34 -1.41 -13.42 4.69
CA GLY A 34 -2.84 -13.64 4.48
C GLY A 34 -3.69 -12.37 4.33
N LEU A 35 -3.06 -11.20 4.33
CA LEU A 35 -3.72 -9.96 3.93
C LEU A 35 -3.85 -9.90 2.41
N CYS A 36 -5.00 -9.43 1.94
CA CYS A 36 -5.21 -9.14 0.53
C CYS A 36 -5.99 -7.84 0.33
N PHE A 37 -5.81 -7.23 -0.84
CA PHE A 37 -6.62 -6.12 -1.31
C PHE A 37 -7.27 -6.48 -2.64
N TYR A 38 -8.50 -6.02 -2.81
CA TYR A 38 -9.17 -5.95 -4.10
C TYR A 38 -9.10 -4.51 -4.57
N VAL A 39 -8.61 -4.30 -5.78
CA VAL A 39 -8.44 -2.96 -6.36
C VAL A 39 -9.15 -2.94 -7.70
N ARG A 40 -10.03 -1.97 -7.89
CA ARG A 40 -10.69 -1.70 -9.16
C ARG A 40 -9.74 -0.99 -10.11
N GLU A 41 -9.82 -1.31 -11.40
CA GLU A 41 -9.04 -0.66 -12.45
C GLU A 41 -9.15 0.87 -12.37
N ALA A 42 -10.38 1.39 -12.25
CA ALA A 42 -10.65 2.83 -12.17
C ALA A 42 -9.99 3.54 -10.98
N ASP A 43 -9.58 2.81 -9.95
CA ASP A 43 -8.96 3.35 -8.73
C ASP A 43 -7.42 3.18 -8.69
N ILE A 44 -6.83 2.45 -9.64
CA ILE A 44 -5.38 2.14 -9.64
C ILE A 44 -4.53 3.40 -9.67
N ASP A 45 -4.79 4.30 -10.62
CA ASP A 45 -3.99 5.54 -10.76
C ASP A 45 -4.08 6.43 -9.53
N ARG A 46 -5.29 6.49 -8.93
CA ARG A 46 -5.52 7.25 -7.70
C ARG A 46 -4.76 6.63 -6.52
N LEU A 47 -4.76 5.30 -6.40
CA LEU A 47 -4.02 4.59 -5.37
C LEU A 47 -2.51 4.79 -5.53
N LEU A 48 -2.00 4.71 -6.76
CA LEU A 48 -0.60 4.95 -7.07
C LEU A 48 -0.17 6.36 -6.64
N ALA A 49 -0.94 7.38 -7.04
CA ALA A 49 -0.67 8.76 -6.66
C ALA A 49 -0.67 8.97 -5.13
N ALA A 50 -1.58 8.32 -4.41
CA ALA A 50 -1.61 8.38 -2.95
C ALA A 50 -0.38 7.72 -2.30
N LEU A 51 0.07 6.57 -2.81
CA LEU A 51 1.28 5.90 -2.35
C LEU A 51 2.55 6.71 -2.64
N GLU A 52 2.62 7.37 -3.80
CA GLU A 52 3.71 8.29 -4.14
C GLU A 52 3.74 9.50 -3.19
N GLN A 53 2.59 10.13 -2.93
CA GLN A 53 2.50 11.23 -1.97
C GLN A 53 2.92 10.78 -0.56
N ALA A 54 2.47 9.60 -0.12
CA ALA A 54 2.89 9.05 1.17
C ALA A 54 4.41 8.84 1.23
N ARG A 55 5.02 8.33 0.15
CA ARG A 55 6.47 8.20 0.03
C ARG A 55 7.18 9.54 0.16
N GLU A 56 6.68 10.59 -0.48
CA GLU A 56 7.27 11.93 -0.39
C GLU A 56 7.17 12.53 1.02
N VAL A 57 6.04 12.35 1.70
CA VAL A 57 5.88 12.74 3.11
C VAL A 57 6.90 12.02 3.99
N LEU A 58 7.07 10.71 3.81
CA LEU A 58 8.02 9.91 4.59
C LEU A 58 9.47 10.32 4.33
N LYS A 59 9.87 10.58 3.07
CA LYS A 59 11.21 11.08 2.72
C LYS A 59 11.51 12.39 3.45
N ARG A 60 10.57 13.34 3.45
CA ARG A 60 10.73 14.63 4.15
C ARG A 60 10.91 14.44 5.65
N ASN A 61 10.15 13.53 6.26
CA ASN A 61 10.27 13.24 7.70
C ASN A 61 11.66 12.68 8.04
N VAL A 62 12.22 11.81 7.21
CA VAL A 62 13.58 11.28 7.39
C VAL A 62 14.62 12.39 7.26
N SER A 63 14.51 13.27 6.25
CA SER A 63 15.40 14.42 6.09
C SER A 63 15.33 15.37 7.31
N HIS A 64 14.13 15.63 7.82
CA HIS A 64 13.94 16.45 9.03
C HIS A 64 14.54 15.82 10.30
N GLN A 65 14.53 14.49 10.43
CA GLN A 65 15.18 13.81 11.57
C GLN A 65 16.71 13.90 11.52
N ILE A 66 17.29 13.92 10.32
CA ILE A 66 18.74 14.08 10.12
C ILE A 66 19.17 15.52 10.45
N ASP A 67 18.39 16.52 10.00
CA ASP A 67 18.67 17.94 10.28
C ASP A 67 18.45 18.31 11.76
N GLN A 68 17.65 17.54 12.50
CA GLN A 68 17.42 17.72 13.95
C GLN A 68 18.47 17.05 14.84
N GLY A 69 19.52 16.42 14.29
CA GLY A 69 20.68 15.98 15.06
C GLY A 69 20.35 14.96 16.15
N VAL A 70 19.57 13.93 15.83
CA VAL A 70 19.35 12.82 16.77
C VAL A 70 20.62 11.94 16.79
N LYS A 71 21.39 12.07 17.88
CA LYS A 71 22.40 11.10 18.32
C LYS A 71 21.77 9.85 18.89
#